data_AF-A0A6G0FG76-F1
#
_entry.id   AF-A0A6G0FG76-F1
#
_cell.length_a   1.000
_cell.length_b   1.000
_cell.length_c   1.000
_cell.angle_alpha   90.00
_cell.angle_beta   90.00
_cell.angle_gamma   90.00
#
_symmetry.space_group_name_H-M   'P 1'
#
loop_
_entity.id
_entity.type
_entity.pdbx_description
1 polymer ?
#
loop_
_entity_poly.entity_id
_entity_poly.type
_entity_poly.pdbx_seq_one_letter_code
_entity_poly.pdbx_strand_id
1 'polypeptide(L)'
;MTTVRTVRTYGQLALLPLGFASIMYGDLLFRDGQQGLGKFLFISGWVVALSGMPALNRYLKANHLREGILKIFVILFIVGSFAVPGPIVSLVKVFGGTAQPVNYRQAALSLALIYIALTITSRIAEPKDHVLERLASRIQRAAVFRALANVTGIFAVVAFLGARFVATHPVPLISTGLTLVVAAAVVTHKTFARARKLCTQIHADTQTLLRDLDELDQARSRSTTSTAKPWIRRLRGERQAGGGHADEQKAALRAWDAVKLGLSTPVDTGYRRIGLPFLTDEVVAEIEAKVRTAVHGGSAGPARADLQAIQRACSGRVDVLA
;
A
#
# COMPACT_ATOMS: atom_id res chain seq x y z
N MET A 1 -1.83 12.51 -36.19
CA MET A 1 -2.49 11.17 -36.26
C MET A 1 -2.39 10.35 -34.96
N THR A 2 -1.44 10.63 -34.06
CA THR A 2 -1.26 9.94 -32.76
C THR A 2 -2.36 10.25 -31.73
N THR A 3 -2.90 11.46 -31.71
CA THR A 3 -3.95 11.91 -30.76
C THR A 3 -5.29 11.19 -30.95
N VAL A 4 -5.74 10.99 -32.21
CA VAL A 4 -7.04 10.36 -32.51
C VAL A 4 -7.07 8.87 -32.14
N ARG A 5 -5.98 8.13 -32.36
CA ARG A 5 -5.85 6.73 -31.94
C ARG A 5 -5.85 6.59 -30.42
N THR A 6 -5.21 7.52 -29.72
CA THR A 6 -5.11 7.51 -28.25
C THR A 6 -6.48 7.76 -27.63
N VAL A 7 -7.21 8.79 -28.09
CA VAL A 7 -8.58 9.09 -27.63
C VAL A 7 -9.55 7.93 -27.91
N ARG A 8 -9.49 7.29 -29.08
CA ARG A 8 -10.35 6.14 -29.41
C ARG A 8 -10.07 4.92 -28.51
N THR A 9 -8.81 4.70 -28.14
CA THR A 9 -8.42 3.56 -27.29
C THR A 9 -8.84 3.78 -25.83
N TYR A 10 -8.69 5.00 -25.30
CA TYR A 10 -9.19 5.36 -23.97
C TYR A 10 -10.72 5.47 -23.91
N GLY A 11 -11.38 5.91 -25.00
CA GLY A 11 -12.84 5.94 -25.10
C GLY A 11 -13.47 4.54 -25.06
N GLN A 12 -12.81 3.53 -25.64
CA GLN A 12 -13.27 2.14 -25.56
C GLN A 12 -13.09 1.52 -24.17
N LEU A 13 -12.16 2.02 -23.34
CA LEU A 13 -12.02 1.62 -21.95
C LEU A 13 -13.21 2.08 -21.07
N ALA A 14 -13.85 3.19 -21.42
CA ALA A 14 -15.03 3.69 -20.71
C ALA A 14 -16.27 2.79 -20.87
N LEU A 15 -16.27 1.88 -21.86
CA LEU A 15 -17.34 0.91 -22.06
C LEU A 15 -17.44 -0.11 -20.92
N LEU A 16 -16.34 -0.40 -20.21
CA LEU A 16 -16.35 -1.31 -19.07
C LEU A 16 -17.15 -0.77 -17.87
N PRO A 17 -16.84 0.42 -17.31
CA PRO A 17 -17.63 0.98 -16.21
C PRO A 17 -19.06 1.32 -16.63
N LEU A 18 -19.29 1.77 -17.87
CA LEU A 18 -20.63 2.03 -18.38
C LEU A 18 -21.47 0.75 -18.50
N GLY A 19 -20.88 -0.32 -19.06
CA GLY A 19 -21.54 -1.62 -19.15
C GLY A 19 -21.91 -2.16 -17.77
N PHE A 20 -21.00 -2.06 -16.80
CA PHE A 20 -21.26 -2.53 -15.44
C PHE A 20 -22.30 -1.68 -14.69
N ALA A 21 -22.30 -0.36 -14.87
CA ALA A 21 -23.34 0.51 -14.33
C ALA A 21 -24.72 0.14 -14.89
N SER A 22 -24.81 -0.17 -16.18
CA SER A 22 -26.05 -0.64 -16.81
C SER A 22 -26.49 -2.02 -16.29
N ILE A 23 -25.56 -2.94 -16.03
CA ILE A 23 -25.86 -4.24 -15.38
C ILE A 23 -26.49 -4.01 -14.01
N MET A 24 -25.85 -3.18 -13.18
CA MET A 24 -26.31 -2.90 -11.82
C MET A 24 -27.66 -2.21 -11.78
N TYR A 25 -27.86 -1.22 -12.64
CA TYR A 25 -29.11 -0.50 -12.74
C TYR A 25 -30.23 -1.36 -13.32
N GLY A 26 -29.89 -2.25 -14.27
CA GLY A 26 -30.81 -3.26 -14.79
C GLY A 26 -31.30 -4.24 -13.74
N ASP A 27 -30.42 -4.74 -12.85
CA ASP A 27 -30.80 -5.62 -11.73
C ASP A 27 -31.73 -4.92 -10.72
N LEU A 28 -31.47 -3.64 -10.41
CA LEU A 28 -32.34 -2.84 -9.56
C LEU A 28 -33.75 -2.68 -10.16
N LEU A 29 -33.83 -2.26 -11.43
CA LEU A 29 -35.11 -2.11 -12.14
C LEU A 29 -35.87 -3.44 -12.28
N PHE A 30 -35.14 -4.54 -12.41
CA PHE A 30 -35.73 -5.88 -12.46
C PHE A 30 -36.42 -6.24 -11.13
N ARG A 31 -35.81 -5.88 -10.00
CA ARG A 31 -36.37 -6.12 -8.65
C ARG A 31 -37.52 -5.17 -8.29
N ASP A 32 -37.49 -3.94 -8.80
CA ASP A 32 -38.53 -2.93 -8.56
C ASP A 32 -39.77 -3.07 -9.46
N GLY A 33 -39.94 -4.23 -10.12
CA GLY A 33 -41.13 -4.55 -10.91
C GLY A 33 -41.10 -4.08 -12.36
N GLN A 34 -40.07 -3.34 -12.79
CA GLN A 34 -39.86 -2.97 -14.21
C GLN A 34 -39.05 -4.03 -14.95
N GLN A 35 -39.56 -5.26 -14.97
CA GLN A 35 -38.84 -6.44 -15.43
C GLN A 35 -38.34 -6.37 -16.89
N GLY A 36 -39.11 -5.75 -17.79
CA GLY A 36 -38.73 -5.61 -19.21
C GLY A 36 -37.53 -4.69 -19.42
N LEU A 37 -37.60 -3.48 -18.85
CA LEU A 37 -36.51 -2.49 -18.91
C LEU A 37 -35.28 -2.99 -18.15
N GLY A 38 -35.48 -3.62 -17.00
CA GLY A 38 -34.41 -4.21 -16.18
C GLY A 38 -33.64 -5.31 -16.93
N LYS A 39 -34.33 -6.27 -17.55
CA LYS A 39 -33.70 -7.32 -18.37
C LYS A 39 -32.92 -6.74 -19.56
N PHE A 40 -33.50 -5.75 -20.25
CA PHE A 40 -32.85 -5.12 -21.40
C PHE A 40 -31.55 -4.41 -21.00
N LEU A 41 -31.57 -3.62 -19.91
CA LEU A 41 -30.39 -2.92 -19.40
C LEU A 41 -29.34 -3.88 -18.85
N PHE A 42 -29.77 -4.98 -18.22
CA PHE A 42 -28.87 -6.01 -17.73
C PHE A 42 -28.11 -6.69 -18.88
N ILE A 43 -28.80 -7.14 -19.93
CA ILE A 43 -28.19 -7.82 -21.07
C ILE A 43 -27.34 -6.85 -21.89
N SER A 44 -27.85 -5.65 -22.19
CA SER A 44 -27.10 -4.64 -22.93
C SER A 44 -25.86 -4.17 -22.16
N GLY A 45 -25.91 -4.11 -20.83
CA GLY A 45 -24.75 -3.83 -19.99
C GLY A 45 -23.63 -4.86 -20.13
N TRP A 46 -23.97 -6.17 -20.20
CA TRP A 46 -22.98 -7.23 -20.47
C TRP A 46 -22.34 -7.11 -21.86
N VAL A 47 -23.14 -6.82 -22.88
CA VAL A 47 -22.64 -6.62 -24.26
C VAL A 47 -21.67 -5.43 -24.31
N VAL A 48 -22.03 -4.32 -23.67
CA VAL A 48 -21.20 -3.12 -23.59
C VAL A 48 -19.90 -3.41 -22.80
N ALA A 49 -19.97 -4.11 -21.68
CA ALA A 49 -18.78 -4.48 -20.90
C ALA A 49 -17.83 -5.41 -21.68
N LEU A 50 -18.36 -6.44 -22.35
CA LEU A 50 -17.59 -7.37 -23.17
C LEU A 50 -16.93 -6.69 -24.37
N SER A 51 -17.60 -5.70 -24.98
CA SER A 51 -17.04 -4.93 -26.10
C SER A 51 -15.81 -4.09 -25.71
N GLY A 52 -15.67 -3.73 -24.42
CA GLY A 52 -14.50 -3.03 -23.88
C GLY A 52 -13.30 -3.95 -23.58
N MET A 53 -13.48 -5.27 -23.50
CA MET A 53 -12.44 -6.23 -23.13
C MET A 53 -11.22 -6.25 -24.07
N PRO A 54 -11.35 -6.15 -25.40
CA PRO A 54 -10.19 -6.10 -26.30
C PRO A 54 -9.36 -4.82 -26.15
N ALA A 55 -9.98 -3.69 -25.78
CA ALA A 55 -9.27 -2.45 -25.49
C ALA A 55 -8.52 -2.55 -24.15
N LEU A 56 -9.15 -3.16 -23.15
CA LEU A 56 -8.53 -3.48 -21.87
C LEU A 56 -7.30 -4.37 -22.02
N ASN A 57 -7.41 -5.46 -22.81
CA ASN A 57 -6.30 -6.38 -23.04
C ASN A 57 -5.11 -5.68 -23.72
N ARG A 58 -5.37 -4.81 -24.70
CA ARG A 58 -4.31 -3.98 -25.33
C ARG A 58 -3.70 -2.98 -24.35
N TYR A 59 -4.51 -2.37 -23.50
CA TYR A 59 -4.06 -1.43 -22.47
C TYR A 59 -3.18 -2.09 -21.40
N LEU A 60 -3.52 -3.32 -21.02
CA LEU A 60 -2.76 -4.17 -20.09
C LEU A 60 -1.44 -4.63 -20.71
N LYS A 61 -1.46 -5.13 -21.96
CA LYS A 61 -0.25 -5.54 -22.68
C LYS A 61 0.73 -4.38 -22.92
N ALA A 62 0.24 -3.15 -23.05
CA ALA A 62 1.08 -1.97 -23.28
C ALA A 62 1.96 -1.59 -22.08
N ASN A 63 1.58 -1.99 -20.86
CA ASN A 63 2.43 -1.81 -19.69
C ASN A 63 2.08 -2.87 -18.65
N HIS A 64 3.02 -3.79 -18.42
CA HIS A 64 2.90 -4.87 -17.43
C HIS A 64 2.60 -4.34 -16.02
N LEU A 65 2.86 -3.04 -15.76
CA LEU A 65 2.49 -2.39 -14.51
C LEU A 65 0.97 -2.25 -14.29
N ARG A 66 0.15 -2.36 -15.33
CA ARG A 66 -1.29 -2.03 -15.29
C ARG A 66 -2.19 -3.16 -14.80
N GLU A 67 -1.76 -4.42 -14.89
CA GLU A 67 -2.61 -5.56 -14.54
C GLU A 67 -2.95 -5.62 -13.05
N GLY A 68 -1.96 -5.38 -12.18
CA GLY A 68 -2.18 -5.29 -10.74
C GLY A 68 -3.09 -4.11 -10.34
N ILE A 69 -2.94 -2.96 -11.01
CA ILE A 69 -3.78 -1.78 -10.77
C ILE A 69 -5.22 -2.03 -11.19
N LEU A 70 -5.43 -2.73 -12.31
CA LEU A 70 -6.76 -3.07 -12.78
C LEU A 70 -7.47 -4.04 -11.82
N LYS A 71 -6.78 -5.08 -11.34
CA LYS A 71 -7.36 -6.02 -10.35
C LYS A 71 -7.84 -5.28 -9.10
N ILE A 72 -7.04 -4.34 -8.60
CA ILE A 72 -7.43 -3.44 -7.50
C ILE A 72 -8.69 -2.65 -7.86
N PHE A 73 -8.69 -2.01 -9.02
CA PHE A 73 -9.79 -1.16 -9.44
C PHE A 73 -11.09 -1.96 -9.59
N VAL A 74 -11.04 -3.16 -10.16
CA VAL A 74 -12.20 -4.04 -10.32
C VAL A 74 -12.75 -4.47 -8.95
N ILE A 75 -11.90 -4.90 -8.03
CA ILE A 75 -12.36 -5.30 -6.68
C ILE A 75 -12.97 -4.09 -5.95
N LEU A 76 -12.30 -2.93 -5.97
CA LEU A 76 -12.79 -1.72 -5.33
C LEU A 76 -14.11 -1.25 -5.95
N PHE A 77 -14.25 -1.38 -7.27
CA PHE A 77 -15.45 -1.01 -8.00
C PHE A 77 -16.61 -1.95 -7.68
N ILE A 78 -16.40 -3.27 -7.65
CA ILE A 78 -17.43 -4.23 -7.22
C ILE A 78 -17.87 -3.93 -5.79
N VAL A 79 -16.92 -3.82 -4.85
CA VAL A 79 -17.23 -3.49 -3.45
C VAL A 79 -17.95 -2.15 -3.34
N GLY A 80 -17.50 -1.16 -4.10
CA GLY A 80 -18.11 0.17 -4.19
C GLY A 80 -19.56 0.11 -4.64
N SER A 81 -19.83 -0.54 -5.77
CA SER A 81 -21.16 -0.63 -6.36
C SER A 81 -22.18 -1.34 -5.46
N PHE A 82 -21.77 -2.35 -4.71
CA PHE A 82 -22.69 -3.11 -3.85
C PHE A 82 -22.83 -2.56 -2.43
N ALA A 83 -21.75 -2.02 -1.85
CA ALA A 83 -21.74 -1.69 -0.43
C ALA A 83 -21.85 -0.19 -0.13
N VAL A 84 -21.54 0.71 -1.08
CA VAL A 84 -21.61 2.17 -0.87
C VAL A 84 -23.04 2.76 -0.88
N PRO A 85 -24.03 2.23 -1.65
CA PRO A 85 -25.37 2.81 -1.68
C PRO A 85 -26.07 2.86 -0.32
N GLY A 86 -25.95 1.81 0.50
CA GLY A 86 -26.59 1.73 1.82
C GLY A 86 -26.18 2.86 2.79
N PRO A 87 -24.87 3.07 3.00
CA PRO A 87 -24.36 4.19 3.81
C PRO A 87 -24.77 5.57 3.27
N ILE A 88 -24.75 5.79 1.96
CA ILE A 88 -25.18 7.06 1.36
C ILE A 88 -26.65 7.32 1.66
N VAL A 89 -27.52 6.34 1.38
CA VAL A 89 -28.97 6.48 1.63
C VAL A 89 -29.24 6.72 3.11
N SER A 90 -28.55 6.02 4.00
CA SER A 90 -28.68 6.25 5.44
C SER A 90 -28.23 7.66 5.83
N LEU A 91 -27.10 8.14 5.29
CA LEU A 91 -26.58 9.47 5.59
C LEU A 91 -27.56 10.57 5.14
N VAL A 92 -28.13 10.45 3.94
CA VAL A 92 -29.15 11.38 3.43
C VAL A 92 -30.37 11.41 4.35
N LYS A 93 -30.85 10.24 4.80
CA LYS A 93 -31.98 10.17 5.74
C LYS A 93 -31.65 10.73 7.12
N VAL A 94 -30.41 10.61 7.59
CA VAL A 94 -29.95 11.20 8.85
C VAL A 94 -30.00 12.72 8.77
N PHE A 95 -29.43 13.30 7.71
CA PHE A 95 -29.49 14.76 7.49
C PHE A 95 -30.91 15.28 7.27
N GLY A 96 -31.76 14.47 6.64
CA GLY A 96 -33.18 14.77 6.48
C GLY A 96 -34.03 14.52 7.73
N GLY A 97 -33.46 14.06 8.85
CA GLY A 97 -34.20 13.76 10.09
C GLY A 97 -35.18 12.59 9.99
N THR A 98 -35.13 11.80 8.91
CA THR A 98 -36.07 10.69 8.62
C THR A 98 -35.43 9.31 8.82
N ALA A 99 -34.23 9.26 9.40
CA ALA A 99 -33.51 8.01 9.60
C ALA A 99 -34.18 7.10 10.63
N GLN A 100 -34.74 6.00 10.14
CA GLN A 100 -35.24 4.90 10.97
C GLN A 100 -34.15 3.87 11.29
N PRO A 101 -34.30 3.07 12.37
CA PRO A 101 -33.35 2.01 12.78
C PRO A 101 -32.91 1.07 11.66
N VAL A 102 -33.80 0.74 10.72
CA VAL A 102 -33.50 -0.14 9.58
C VAL A 102 -32.40 0.44 8.67
N ASN A 103 -32.37 1.76 8.48
CA ASN A 103 -31.37 2.41 7.63
C ASN A 103 -29.98 2.33 8.26
N TYR A 104 -29.90 2.55 9.57
CA TYR A 104 -28.67 2.40 10.35
C TYR A 104 -28.15 0.95 10.32
N ARG A 105 -29.04 -0.04 10.44
CA ARG A 105 -28.67 -1.46 10.35
C ARG A 105 -28.08 -1.80 8.98
N GLN A 106 -28.70 -1.31 7.90
CA GLN A 106 -28.20 -1.50 6.54
C GLN A 106 -26.83 -0.84 6.36
N ALA A 107 -26.66 0.40 6.81
CA ALA A 107 -25.38 1.10 6.78
C ALA A 107 -24.29 0.37 7.58
N ALA A 108 -24.62 -0.15 8.76
CA ALA A 108 -23.68 -0.92 9.59
C ALA A 108 -23.16 -2.17 8.87
N LEU A 109 -24.06 -2.97 8.27
CA LEU A 109 -23.68 -4.16 7.51
C LEU A 109 -22.83 -3.82 6.29
N SER A 110 -23.25 -2.82 5.52
CA SER A 110 -22.51 -2.34 4.35
C SER A 110 -21.10 -1.84 4.69
N LEU A 111 -20.97 -1.02 5.74
CA LEU A 111 -19.68 -0.49 6.19
C LEU A 111 -18.78 -1.60 6.77
N ALA A 112 -19.35 -2.59 7.45
CA ALA A 112 -18.61 -3.76 7.91
C ALA A 112 -18.07 -4.61 6.75
N LEU A 113 -18.88 -4.80 5.69
CA LEU A 113 -18.42 -5.47 4.47
C LEU A 113 -17.32 -4.69 3.77
N ILE A 114 -17.44 -3.36 3.67
CA ILE A 114 -16.38 -2.50 3.12
C ILE A 114 -15.11 -2.63 3.94
N TYR A 115 -15.21 -2.58 5.27
CA TYR A 115 -14.08 -2.77 6.17
C TYR A 115 -13.33 -4.09 5.89
N ILE A 116 -14.06 -5.21 5.87
CA ILE A 116 -13.48 -6.53 5.60
C ILE A 116 -12.88 -6.57 4.19
N ALA A 117 -13.60 -6.10 3.19
CA ALA A 117 -13.15 -6.09 1.81
C ALA A 117 -11.88 -5.25 1.61
N LEU A 118 -11.78 -4.06 2.20
CA LEU A 118 -10.58 -3.22 2.13
C LEU A 118 -9.37 -3.90 2.78
N THR A 119 -9.57 -4.57 3.92
CA THR A 119 -8.48 -5.31 4.58
C THR A 119 -7.98 -6.48 3.75
N ILE A 120 -8.87 -7.27 3.14
CA ILE A 120 -8.49 -8.41 2.30
C ILE A 120 -7.87 -7.93 0.98
N THR A 121 -8.50 -6.95 0.32
CA THR A 121 -8.05 -6.42 -0.96
C THR A 121 -6.64 -5.88 -0.83
N SER A 122 -6.31 -5.18 0.26
CA SER A 122 -4.96 -4.66 0.49
C SER A 122 -3.86 -5.74 0.41
N ARG A 123 -4.19 -7.01 0.72
CA ARG A 123 -3.26 -8.15 0.65
C ARG A 123 -3.24 -8.84 -0.71
N ILE A 124 -4.40 -9.03 -1.32
CA ILE A 124 -4.52 -9.74 -2.62
C ILE A 124 -4.04 -8.86 -3.78
N ALA A 125 -4.24 -7.55 -3.64
CA ALA A 125 -3.89 -6.53 -4.62
C ALA A 125 -2.40 -6.34 -4.88
N GLU A 126 -1.54 -6.94 -4.07
CA GLU A 126 -0.11 -6.65 -4.09
C GLU A 126 0.51 -7.14 -5.40
N PRO A 127 0.96 -6.23 -6.30
CA PRO A 127 1.62 -6.64 -7.53
C PRO A 127 2.96 -7.26 -7.15
N LYS A 128 3.16 -8.53 -7.49
CA LYS A 128 4.41 -9.26 -7.19
C LYS A 128 5.57 -8.87 -8.11
N ASP A 129 5.27 -8.20 -9.23
CA ASP A 129 6.26 -7.82 -10.23
C ASP A 129 6.84 -6.41 -9.96
N HIS A 130 8.17 -6.30 -10.04
CA HIS A 130 8.93 -5.04 -9.90
C HIS A 130 8.69 -4.34 -8.54
N VAL A 131 8.87 -5.10 -7.45
CA VAL A 131 8.51 -4.69 -6.08
C VAL A 131 9.20 -3.39 -5.65
N LEU A 132 10.51 -3.24 -5.94
CA LEU A 132 11.28 -2.05 -5.55
C LEU A 132 10.86 -0.79 -6.32
N GLU A 133 10.57 -0.93 -7.62
CA GLU A 133 10.16 0.21 -8.46
C GLU A 133 8.79 0.77 -8.04
N ARG A 134 7.90 -0.10 -7.56
CA ARG A 134 6.56 0.29 -7.08
C ARG A 134 6.49 0.60 -5.59
N LEU A 135 7.59 0.48 -4.86
CA LEU A 135 7.60 0.51 -3.40
C LEU A 135 6.95 1.77 -2.82
N ALA A 136 7.23 2.95 -3.38
CA ALA A 136 6.60 4.21 -2.97
C ALA A 136 5.07 4.17 -3.09
N SER A 137 4.55 3.66 -4.21
CA SER A 137 3.12 3.52 -4.46
C SER A 137 2.47 2.46 -3.57
N ARG A 138 3.22 1.42 -3.21
CA ARG A 138 2.77 0.33 -2.34
C ARG A 138 2.58 0.83 -0.91
N ILE A 139 3.58 1.54 -0.37
CA ILE A 139 3.52 2.17 0.96
C ILE A 139 2.30 3.09 1.06
N GLN A 140 2.09 3.94 0.04
CA GLN A 140 0.94 4.85 0.01
C GLN A 140 -0.39 4.10 -0.01
N ARG A 141 -0.52 3.10 -0.88
CA ARG A 141 -1.75 2.30 -0.97
C ARG A 141 -2.03 1.59 0.34
N ALA A 142 -1.04 0.93 0.95
CA ALA A 142 -1.20 0.25 2.23
C ALA A 142 -1.72 1.20 3.32
N ALA A 143 -1.12 2.40 3.46
CA ALA A 143 -1.57 3.40 4.42
C ALA A 143 -3.00 3.89 4.13
N VAL A 144 -3.32 4.19 2.87
CA VAL A 144 -4.66 4.66 2.45
C VAL A 144 -5.72 3.59 2.66
N PHE A 145 -5.48 2.35 2.22
CA PHE A 145 -6.41 1.24 2.41
C PHE A 145 -6.67 0.98 3.90
N ARG A 146 -5.63 1.05 4.74
CA ARG A 146 -5.78 0.88 6.18
C ARG A 146 -6.54 2.02 6.84
N ALA A 147 -6.26 3.27 6.45
CA ALA A 147 -7.01 4.43 6.92
C ALA A 147 -8.50 4.31 6.56
N LEU A 148 -8.80 4.02 5.30
CA LEU A 148 -10.18 3.81 4.83
C LEU A 148 -10.87 2.65 5.54
N ALA A 149 -10.17 1.53 5.76
CA ALA A 149 -10.69 0.41 6.53
C ALA A 149 -11.03 0.84 7.97
N ASN A 150 -10.10 1.48 8.69
CA ASN A 150 -10.36 1.92 10.07
C ASN A 150 -11.53 2.90 10.16
N VAL A 151 -11.61 3.86 9.24
CA VAL A 151 -12.71 4.83 9.16
C VAL A 151 -14.03 4.11 8.93
N THR A 152 -14.11 3.24 7.93
CA THR A 152 -15.34 2.48 7.61
C THR A 152 -15.76 1.55 8.76
N GLY A 153 -14.81 0.89 9.42
CA GLY A 153 -15.08 0.07 10.61
C GLY A 153 -15.64 0.89 11.78
N ILE A 154 -15.11 2.07 12.06
CA ILE A 154 -15.62 2.96 13.12
C ILE A 154 -17.02 3.47 12.78
N PHE A 155 -17.25 3.90 11.54
CA PHE A 155 -18.59 4.31 11.10
C PHE A 155 -19.59 3.14 11.11
N ALA A 156 -19.14 1.90 10.87
CA ALA A 156 -20.00 0.72 11.03
C ALA A 156 -20.48 0.56 12.48
N VAL A 157 -19.59 0.80 13.46
CA VAL A 157 -19.95 0.80 14.89
C VAL A 157 -20.92 1.92 15.23
N VAL A 158 -20.68 3.15 14.74
CA VAL A 158 -21.61 4.27 14.92
C VAL A 158 -22.99 3.94 14.35
N ALA A 159 -23.06 3.40 13.13
CA ALA A 159 -24.30 2.97 12.51
C ALA A 159 -24.97 1.84 13.30
N PHE A 160 -24.21 0.87 13.80
CA PHE A 160 -24.75 -0.20 14.65
C PHE A 160 -25.39 0.34 15.93
N LEU A 161 -24.71 1.27 16.63
CA LEU A 161 -25.27 1.95 17.79
C LEU A 161 -26.53 2.74 17.45
N GLY A 162 -26.52 3.43 16.30
CA GLY A 162 -27.70 4.14 15.78
C GLY A 162 -28.88 3.20 15.57
N ALA A 163 -28.65 2.02 14.99
CA ALA A 163 -29.70 1.02 14.78
C ALA A 163 -30.33 0.54 16.10
N ARG A 164 -29.56 0.52 17.19
CA ARG A 164 -30.02 -0.01 18.48
C ARG A 164 -30.62 1.05 19.40
N PHE A 165 -30.07 2.26 19.40
CA PHE A 165 -30.32 3.24 20.46
C PHE A 165 -30.91 4.56 19.99
N VAL A 166 -31.06 4.81 18.67
CA VAL A 166 -31.60 6.09 18.18
C VAL A 166 -33.00 6.41 18.72
N ALA A 167 -33.83 5.38 18.94
CA ALA A 167 -35.20 5.53 19.42
C ALA A 167 -35.30 5.64 20.96
N THR A 168 -34.32 5.13 21.70
CA THR A 168 -34.39 5.02 23.17
C THR A 168 -33.46 6.01 23.88
N HIS A 169 -32.27 6.28 23.34
CA HIS A 169 -31.25 7.11 23.96
C HIS A 169 -30.51 7.99 22.93
N PRO A 170 -31.17 9.01 22.35
CA PRO A 170 -30.58 9.83 21.29
C PRO A 170 -29.41 10.71 21.78
N VAL A 171 -29.46 11.23 23.01
CA VAL A 171 -28.41 12.12 23.53
C VAL A 171 -27.07 11.39 23.76
N PRO A 172 -27.02 10.24 24.47
CA PRO A 172 -25.78 9.45 24.58
C PRO A 172 -25.23 8.97 23.23
N LEU A 173 -26.11 8.70 22.26
CA LEU A 173 -25.72 8.30 20.91
C LEU A 173 -24.93 9.40 20.20
N ILE A 174 -25.39 10.65 20.27
CA ILE A 174 -24.71 11.79 19.64
C ILE A 174 -23.31 11.97 20.23
N SER A 175 -23.20 11.94 21.57
CA SER A 175 -21.91 12.07 22.26
C SER A 175 -20.95 10.96 21.87
N THR A 176 -21.39 9.69 21.95
CA THR A 176 -20.58 8.52 21.58
C THR A 176 -20.17 8.55 20.10
N GLY A 177 -21.10 8.94 19.22
CA GLY A 177 -20.84 9.10 17.79
C GLY A 177 -19.77 10.13 17.51
N LEU A 178 -19.82 11.29 18.17
CA LEU A 178 -18.81 12.34 18.04
C LEU A 178 -17.43 11.86 18.51
N THR A 179 -17.36 11.17 19.65
CA THR A 179 -16.12 10.58 20.16
C THR A 179 -15.52 9.58 19.17
N LEU A 180 -16.35 8.74 18.54
CA LEU A 180 -15.91 7.78 17.54
C LEU A 180 -15.40 8.47 16.26
N VAL A 181 -16.01 9.58 15.83
CA VAL A 181 -15.52 10.37 14.68
C VAL A 181 -14.14 10.97 14.98
N VAL A 182 -13.94 11.52 16.18
CA VAL A 182 -12.62 12.01 16.61
C VAL A 182 -11.60 10.87 16.65
N ALA A 183 -11.98 9.70 17.17
CA ALA A 183 -11.13 8.51 17.17
C ALA A 183 -10.73 8.09 15.74
N ALA A 184 -11.63 8.19 14.76
CA ALA A 184 -11.32 7.88 13.37
C ALA A 184 -10.27 8.84 12.77
N ALA A 185 -10.38 10.14 13.07
CA ALA A 185 -9.38 11.14 12.66
C ALA A 185 -8.01 10.85 13.29
N VAL A 186 -7.97 10.56 14.60
CA VAL A 186 -6.73 10.23 15.32
C VAL A 186 -6.08 8.96 14.78
N VAL A 187 -6.85 7.90 14.55
CA VAL A 187 -6.34 6.64 14.00
C VAL A 187 -5.79 6.86 12.60
N THR A 188 -6.48 7.65 11.77
CA THR A 188 -6.00 8.00 10.43
C THR A 188 -4.68 8.75 10.50
N HIS A 189 -4.59 9.80 11.31
CA HIS A 189 -3.36 10.54 11.51
C HIS A 189 -2.21 9.64 11.99
N LYS A 190 -2.48 8.76 12.96
CA LYS A 190 -1.50 7.79 13.49
C LYS A 190 -1.01 6.80 12.43
N THR A 191 -1.87 6.34 11.52
CA THR A 191 -1.47 5.45 10.43
C THR A 191 -0.48 6.13 9.47
N PHE A 192 -0.74 7.38 9.07
CA PHE A 192 0.18 8.14 8.21
C PHE A 192 1.47 8.56 8.92
N ALA A 193 1.39 8.95 10.20
CA ALA A 193 2.57 9.24 11.01
C ALA A 193 3.49 8.01 11.11
N ARG A 194 2.93 6.82 11.34
CA ARG A 194 3.69 5.56 11.34
C ARG A 194 4.42 5.33 10.03
N ALA A 195 3.72 5.45 8.90
CA ALA A 195 4.31 5.23 7.59
C ALA A 195 5.48 6.19 7.31
N ARG A 196 5.34 7.48 7.70
CA ARG A 196 6.42 8.48 7.61
C ARG A 196 7.61 8.12 8.50
N LYS A 197 7.35 7.77 9.76
CA LYS A 197 8.40 7.39 10.72
C LYS A 197 9.18 6.16 10.24
N LEU A 198 8.47 5.14 9.76
CA LEU A 198 9.09 3.93 9.21
C LEU A 198 9.94 4.25 7.96
N CYS A 199 9.41 5.05 7.03
CA CYS A 199 10.18 5.49 5.85
C CYS A 199 11.43 6.29 6.23
N THR A 200 11.31 7.17 7.23
CA THR A 200 12.43 8.00 7.71
C THR A 200 13.52 7.15 8.33
N GLN A 201 13.14 6.18 9.18
CA GLN A 201 14.07 5.24 9.79
C GLN A 201 14.76 4.36 8.73
N ILE A 202 13.99 3.75 7.81
CA ILE A 202 14.56 2.95 6.72
C ILE A 202 15.51 3.77 5.85
N HIS A 203 15.16 5.02 5.55
CA HIS A 203 16.00 5.92 4.76
C HIS A 203 17.33 6.20 5.45
N ALA A 204 17.31 6.52 6.74
CA ALA A 204 18.50 6.75 7.55
C ALA A 204 19.37 5.49 7.67
N ASP A 205 18.76 4.35 8.02
CA ASP A 205 19.46 3.06 8.17
C ASP A 205 20.09 2.62 6.84
N THR A 206 19.38 2.81 5.73
CA THR A 206 19.88 2.50 4.38
C THR A 206 21.05 3.40 3.99
N GLN A 207 20.98 4.69 4.34
CA GLN A 207 22.08 5.63 4.09
C GLN A 207 23.33 5.25 4.90
N THR A 208 23.17 4.87 6.16
CA THR A 208 24.27 4.35 7.00
C THR A 208 24.87 3.10 6.38
N LEU A 209 24.05 2.13 5.96
CA LEU A 209 24.56 0.91 5.32
C LEU A 209 25.31 1.20 4.01
N LEU A 210 24.81 2.10 3.17
CA LEU A 210 25.50 2.51 1.95
C LEU A 210 26.89 3.11 2.27
N ARG A 211 26.96 3.94 3.31
CA ARG A 211 28.22 4.52 3.78
C ARG A 211 29.18 3.44 4.31
N ASP A 212 28.70 2.50 5.11
CA ASP A 212 29.53 1.41 5.64
C ASP A 212 30.08 0.50 4.52
N LEU A 213 29.28 0.26 3.47
CA LEU A 213 29.73 -0.46 2.28
C LEU A 213 30.81 0.33 1.51
N ASP A 214 30.69 1.65 1.42
CA ASP A 214 31.70 2.51 0.79
C ASP A 214 32.99 2.56 1.62
N GLU A 215 32.89 2.66 2.94
CA GLU A 215 34.05 2.64 3.84
C GLU A 215 34.80 1.30 3.74
N LEU A 216 34.07 0.17 3.69
CA LEU A 216 34.64 -1.16 3.50
C LEU A 216 35.35 -1.31 2.14
N ASP A 217 34.75 -0.80 1.07
CA ASP A 217 35.33 -0.83 -0.30
C ASP A 217 36.60 0.04 -0.39
N GLN A 218 36.61 1.20 0.27
CA GLN A 218 37.79 2.07 0.38
C GLN A 218 38.90 1.43 1.22
N ALA A 219 38.56 0.79 2.33
CA ALA A 219 39.53 0.09 3.16
C ALA A 219 40.19 -1.05 2.39
N ARG A 220 39.39 -1.82 1.64
CA ARG A 220 39.89 -2.87 0.78
C ARG A 220 40.81 -2.33 -0.31
N SER A 221 40.40 -1.25 -0.97
CA SER A 221 41.21 -0.57 -1.98
C SER A 221 42.56 -0.09 -1.43
N ARG A 222 42.59 0.43 -0.20
CA ARG A 222 43.83 0.78 0.52
C ARG A 222 44.71 -0.45 0.80
N SER A 223 44.11 -1.59 1.14
CA SER A 223 44.85 -2.84 1.36
C SER A 223 45.51 -3.37 0.07
N THR A 224 44.82 -3.27 -1.07
CA THR A 224 45.31 -3.72 -2.38
C THR A 224 46.42 -2.84 -2.93
N THR A 225 46.34 -1.50 -2.74
CA THR A 225 47.33 -0.54 -3.24
C THR A 225 48.59 -0.44 -2.35
N SER A 226 48.56 -1.01 -1.14
CA SER A 226 49.69 -0.97 -0.22
C SER A 226 50.75 -2.03 -0.56
N THR A 227 51.56 -1.75 -1.58
CA THR A 227 52.78 -2.49 -1.95
C THR A 227 53.98 -2.14 -1.05
N ALA A 228 53.74 -1.65 0.18
CA ALA A 228 54.81 -1.22 1.07
C ALA A 228 55.51 -2.43 1.70
N LYS A 229 56.85 -2.44 1.65
CA LYS A 229 57.66 -3.53 2.21
C LYS A 229 57.38 -3.72 3.71
N PRO A 230 57.28 -4.97 4.22
CA PRO A 230 56.87 -5.28 5.59
C PRO A 230 57.67 -4.56 6.69
N TRP A 231 58.93 -4.22 6.43
CA TRP A 231 59.83 -3.58 7.40
C TRP A 231 59.56 -2.08 7.57
N ILE A 232 59.06 -1.37 6.54
CA ILE A 232 58.71 0.06 6.61
C ILE A 232 57.46 0.26 7.49
N ARG A 233 56.50 -0.66 7.40
CA ARG A 233 55.27 -0.69 8.22
C ARG A 233 55.56 -0.81 9.72
N ARG A 234 56.57 -1.62 10.07
CA ARG A 234 56.97 -1.89 11.46
C ARG A 234 57.67 -0.69 12.10
N LEU A 235 58.41 0.09 11.33
CA LEU A 235 59.08 1.33 11.79
C LEU A 235 58.10 2.50 11.98
N ARG A 236 57.00 2.55 11.23
CA ARG A 236 56.00 3.61 11.33
C ARG A 236 55.10 3.50 12.57
N GLY A 237 55.22 2.43 13.36
CA GLY A 237 54.32 2.20 14.50
C GLY A 237 52.87 1.99 14.08
N GLU A 238 52.62 1.59 12.82
CA GLU A 238 51.29 1.16 12.38
C GLU A 238 50.97 -0.16 13.08
N ARG A 239 50.32 -0.05 14.25
CA ARG A 239 49.61 -1.16 14.89
C ARG A 239 48.81 -1.85 13.79
N GLN A 240 49.12 -3.11 13.57
CA GLN A 240 48.50 -3.97 12.57
C GLN A 240 47.00 -3.67 12.49
N ALA A 241 46.56 -3.04 11.40
CA ALA A 241 45.15 -2.81 11.07
C ALA A 241 44.44 -4.13 10.71
N GLY A 242 44.80 -5.23 11.37
CA GLY A 242 44.17 -6.55 11.23
C GLY A 242 42.78 -6.61 11.87
N GLY A 243 42.42 -5.62 12.69
CA GLY A 243 41.04 -5.42 13.17
C GLY A 243 40.14 -4.66 12.20
N GLY A 244 40.71 -3.79 11.35
CA GLY A 244 39.94 -2.82 10.55
C GLY A 244 38.89 -3.45 9.63
N HIS A 245 39.28 -4.42 8.80
CA HIS A 245 38.33 -5.07 7.88
C HIS A 245 37.27 -5.91 8.60
N ALA A 246 37.65 -6.62 9.67
CA ALA A 246 36.68 -7.40 10.43
C ALA A 246 35.68 -6.50 11.17
N ASP A 247 36.14 -5.34 11.64
CA ASP A 247 35.31 -4.35 12.32
C ASP A 247 34.39 -3.61 11.32
N GLU A 248 34.89 -3.24 10.14
CA GLU A 248 34.10 -2.67 9.03
C GLU A 248 33.05 -3.65 8.50
N GLN A 249 33.40 -4.93 8.35
CA GLN A 249 32.44 -5.98 7.98
C GLN A 249 31.35 -6.16 9.04
N LYS A 250 31.72 -6.17 10.33
CA LYS A 250 30.76 -6.24 11.43
C LYS A 250 29.87 -5.00 11.49
N ALA A 251 30.39 -3.81 11.20
CA ALA A 251 29.61 -2.58 11.13
C ALA A 251 28.55 -2.67 10.01
N ALA A 252 28.96 -3.04 8.80
CA ALA A 252 28.05 -3.22 7.66
C ALA A 252 26.96 -4.28 7.93
N LEU A 253 27.30 -5.39 8.60
CA LEU A 253 26.31 -6.41 8.98
C LEU A 253 25.33 -5.89 10.04
N ARG A 254 25.79 -5.13 11.04
CA ARG A 254 24.90 -4.49 12.02
C ARG A 254 23.97 -3.46 11.38
N ALA A 255 24.49 -2.67 10.45
CA ALA A 255 23.68 -1.73 9.68
C ALA A 255 22.64 -2.45 8.83
N TRP A 256 23.01 -3.59 8.24
CA TRP A 256 22.05 -4.45 7.53
C TRP A 256 20.95 -4.99 8.46
N ASP A 257 21.28 -5.42 9.68
CA ASP A 257 20.27 -5.92 10.62
C ASP A 257 19.23 -4.83 10.98
N ALA A 258 19.66 -3.58 11.11
CA ALA A 258 18.77 -2.43 11.30
C ALA A 258 17.86 -2.20 10.09
N VAL A 259 18.43 -2.20 8.88
CA VAL A 259 17.65 -2.09 7.63
C VAL A 259 16.64 -3.23 7.51
N LYS A 260 17.08 -4.48 7.73
CA LYS A 260 16.24 -5.69 7.67
C LYS A 260 15.06 -5.59 8.60
N LEU A 261 15.26 -5.11 9.83
CA LEU A 261 14.17 -4.90 10.79
C LEU A 261 13.13 -3.92 10.23
N GLY A 262 13.57 -2.80 9.64
CA GLY A 262 12.68 -1.84 8.98
C GLY A 262 11.91 -2.44 7.81
N LEU A 263 12.60 -3.17 6.91
CA LEU A 263 12.00 -3.79 5.73
C LEU A 263 10.99 -4.90 6.06
N SER A 264 11.18 -5.62 7.16
CA SER A 264 10.22 -6.63 7.65
C SER A 264 9.11 -6.03 8.52
N THR A 265 9.19 -4.75 8.89
CA THR A 265 8.17 -4.10 9.72
C THR A 265 6.94 -3.74 8.89
N PRO A 266 5.71 -3.97 9.40
CA PRO A 266 4.52 -3.59 8.68
C PRO A 266 4.33 -2.08 8.60
N VAL A 267 3.92 -1.62 7.42
CA VAL A 267 3.72 -0.19 7.11
C VAL A 267 2.47 0.34 7.80
N ASP A 268 1.42 -0.47 7.85
CA ASP A 268 0.05 -0.08 8.16
C ASP A 268 -0.37 -0.44 9.60
N THR A 269 0.32 -1.40 10.24
CA THR A 269 0.05 -1.83 11.62
C THR A 269 1.33 -2.07 12.41
N GLY A 270 1.19 -2.17 13.74
CA GLY A 270 2.29 -2.59 14.60
C GLY A 270 2.32 -4.08 14.86
N TYR A 271 1.44 -4.81 14.19
CA TYR A 271 1.22 -6.21 14.44
C TYR A 271 1.66 -6.98 13.20
N ARG A 272 2.81 -7.65 13.32
CA ARG A 272 3.46 -8.39 12.23
C ARG A 272 2.55 -9.39 11.51
N ARG A 273 1.55 -9.95 12.21
CA ARG A 273 0.60 -10.93 11.65
C ARG A 273 -0.56 -10.32 10.86
N ILE A 274 -0.83 -9.02 11.06
CA ILE A 274 -2.02 -8.35 10.53
C ILE A 274 -1.66 -7.32 9.46
N GLY A 275 -0.50 -6.68 9.58
CA GLY A 275 -0.07 -5.65 8.64
C GLY A 275 0.58 -6.17 7.36
N LEU A 276 0.64 -5.28 6.39
CA LEU A 276 1.41 -5.43 5.15
C LEU A 276 2.88 -5.10 5.44
N PRO A 277 3.80 -6.06 5.30
CA PRO A 277 5.22 -5.79 5.49
C PRO A 277 5.71 -4.80 4.44
N PHE A 278 6.76 -4.04 4.78
CA PHE A 278 7.33 -3.05 3.87
C PHE A 278 7.87 -3.72 2.59
N LEU A 279 8.57 -4.85 2.74
CA LEU A 279 8.89 -5.80 1.67
C LEU A 279 8.52 -7.23 2.08
N THR A 280 8.32 -8.13 1.11
CA THR A 280 8.12 -9.56 1.41
C THR A 280 9.42 -10.19 1.91
N ASP A 281 9.31 -11.23 2.74
CA ASP A 281 10.48 -11.93 3.30
C ASP A 281 11.39 -12.49 2.19
N GLU A 282 10.82 -12.89 1.06
CA GLU A 282 11.54 -13.34 -0.14
C GLU A 282 12.46 -12.24 -0.70
N VAL A 283 11.93 -11.02 -0.88
CA VAL A 283 12.70 -9.88 -1.40
C VAL A 283 13.76 -9.44 -0.39
N VAL A 284 13.43 -9.45 0.90
CA VAL A 284 14.41 -9.13 1.95
C VAL A 284 15.57 -10.14 1.95
N ALA A 285 15.28 -11.43 1.77
CA ALA A 285 16.30 -12.47 1.68
C ALA A 285 17.19 -12.31 0.44
N GLU A 286 16.63 -11.90 -0.70
CA GLU A 286 17.38 -11.63 -1.92
C GLU A 286 18.37 -10.46 -1.72
N ILE A 287 17.91 -9.36 -1.11
CA ILE A 287 18.76 -8.21 -0.80
C ILE A 287 19.83 -8.60 0.23
N GLU A 288 19.47 -9.40 1.24
CA GLU A 288 20.43 -9.92 2.22
C GLU A 288 21.57 -10.68 1.55
N ALA A 289 21.27 -11.54 0.58
CA ALA A 289 22.28 -12.29 -0.15
C ALA A 289 23.23 -11.36 -0.93
N LYS A 290 22.70 -10.30 -1.57
CA LYS A 290 23.51 -9.29 -2.27
C LYS A 290 24.39 -8.48 -1.30
N VAL A 291 23.85 -8.08 -0.16
CA VAL A 291 24.60 -7.35 0.88
C VAL A 291 25.69 -8.22 1.48
N ARG A 292 25.38 -9.46 1.85
CA ARG A 292 26.39 -10.42 2.35
C ARG A 292 27.49 -10.66 1.32
N THR A 293 27.13 -10.77 0.04
CA THR A 293 28.11 -10.89 -1.05
C THR A 293 29.03 -9.67 -1.08
N ALA A 294 28.49 -8.46 -1.00
CA ALA A 294 29.28 -7.22 -0.96
C ALA A 294 30.22 -7.17 0.26
N VAL A 295 29.73 -7.51 1.46
CA VAL A 295 30.51 -7.50 2.71
C VAL A 295 31.68 -8.49 2.68
N HIS A 296 31.48 -9.67 2.08
CA HIS A 296 32.53 -10.68 1.92
C HIS A 296 33.40 -10.43 0.68
N GLY A 297 33.22 -9.28 0.03
CA GLY A 297 34.12 -8.80 -0.99
C GLY A 297 33.76 -9.19 -2.43
N GLY A 298 32.50 -9.53 -2.68
CA GLY A 298 31.92 -9.48 -4.02
C GLY A 298 31.56 -8.04 -4.44
N SER A 299 30.94 -7.91 -5.61
CA SER A 299 30.50 -6.59 -6.11
C SER A 299 29.41 -5.99 -5.23
N ALA A 300 29.63 -4.76 -4.75
CA ALA A 300 28.61 -3.99 -4.03
C ALA A 300 27.56 -3.35 -4.95
N GLY A 301 27.77 -3.33 -6.27
CA GLY A 301 26.89 -2.67 -7.25
C GLY A 301 25.42 -3.10 -7.15
N PRO A 302 25.11 -4.42 -7.17
CA PRO A 302 23.73 -4.91 -7.05
C PRO A 302 23.07 -4.53 -5.71
N ALA A 303 23.78 -4.67 -4.59
CA ALA A 303 23.28 -4.30 -3.27
C ALA A 303 23.02 -2.79 -3.18
N ARG A 304 23.97 -1.96 -3.66
CA ARG A 304 23.82 -0.50 -3.71
C ARG A 304 22.62 -0.08 -4.55
N ALA A 305 22.38 -0.72 -5.70
CA ALA A 305 21.25 -0.40 -6.56
C ALA A 305 19.90 -0.63 -5.86
N ASP A 306 19.73 -1.78 -5.20
CA ASP A 306 18.50 -2.09 -4.46
C ASP A 306 18.30 -1.16 -3.25
N LEU A 307 19.36 -0.91 -2.48
CA LEU A 307 19.34 0.02 -1.35
C LEU A 307 19.00 1.46 -1.79
N GLN A 308 19.57 1.93 -2.90
CA GLN A 308 19.22 3.24 -3.46
C GLN A 308 17.77 3.29 -3.96
N ALA A 309 17.24 2.21 -4.53
CA ALA A 309 15.83 2.14 -4.92
C ALA A 309 14.90 2.26 -3.70
N ILE A 310 15.24 1.59 -2.59
CA ILE A 310 14.54 1.72 -1.31
C ILE A 310 14.61 3.17 -0.79
N GLN A 311 15.80 3.76 -0.78
CA GLN A 311 16.02 5.12 -0.31
C GLN A 311 15.18 6.14 -1.11
N ARG A 312 15.13 6.00 -2.44
CA ARG A 312 14.31 6.83 -3.34
C ARG A 312 12.80 6.61 -3.12
N ALA A 313 12.38 5.40 -2.80
CA ALA A 313 10.97 5.13 -2.50
C ALA A 313 10.49 5.82 -1.22
N CYS A 314 11.39 6.00 -0.25
CA CYS A 314 11.14 6.68 1.02
C CYS A 314 11.33 8.20 0.97
N SER A 315 12.10 8.75 0.03
CA SER A 315 12.52 10.16 0.03
C SER A 315 11.36 11.16 0.09
N GLY A 316 10.27 10.90 -0.65
CA GLY A 316 9.06 11.75 -0.63
C GLY A 316 8.24 11.69 0.67
N ARG A 317 8.69 10.93 1.67
CA ARG A 317 8.02 10.72 2.96
C ARG A 317 8.96 10.90 4.15
N VAL A 318 10.19 11.34 3.91
CA VAL A 318 11.13 11.70 4.97
C VAL A 318 10.61 12.95 5.66
N ASP A 319 10.48 12.88 6.97
CA ASP A 319 9.98 13.97 7.79
C ASP A 319 10.91 14.09 8.99
N VAL A 320 11.63 15.20 9.09
CA VAL A 320 12.59 15.47 10.16
C VAL A 320 11.90 15.53 11.53
N LEU A 321 10.59 15.76 11.54
CA LEU A 321 9.77 15.85 12.75
C LEU A 321 9.02 14.56 13.10
N ALA A 322 9.24 13.45 12.36
CA ALA A 322 8.52 12.17 12.54
C ALA A 322 9.05 11.27 13.67
#